data_AF-A0A7Y1TZ20-F1
#
_entry.id   AF-A0A7Y1TZ20-F1
#
_cell.length_a   1.000
_cell.length_b   1.000
_cell.length_c   1.000
_cell.angle_alpha   90.00
_cell.angle_beta   90.00
_cell.angle_gamma   90.00
#
_symmetry.space_group_name_H-M   'P 1'
#
loop_
_entity.id
_entity.type
_entity.pdbx_description
1 polymer ?
#
loop_
_entity_poly.entity_id
_entity_poly.type
_entity_poly.pdbx_seq_one_letter_code
_entity_poly.pdbx_strand_id
1 'polypeptide(L)'
;MAESRSVSKVRSVGEHIELEVGDDIASSPRYNEDIAPTRASQRTWSRWNVASLWVGMAICVPTYTLGGVLTAYFGLSVSEALWTILIANIVVLIPLTLNAYPGTKYGIPCPVV
;
A
#
# COMPACT_ATOMS: atom_id res chain seq x y z
N MET A 1 19.17 -30.45 -26.89
CA MET A 1 18.95 -29.06 -27.32
C MET A 1 18.62 -28.27 -26.07
N ALA A 2 19.60 -27.58 -25.47
CA ALA A 2 19.37 -26.86 -24.23
C ALA A 2 18.55 -25.61 -24.54
N GLU A 3 17.26 -25.61 -24.19
CA GLU A 3 16.45 -24.39 -24.21
C GLU A 3 17.15 -23.35 -23.34
N SER A 4 17.52 -22.23 -23.95
CA SER A 4 17.98 -21.03 -23.26
C SER A 4 16.81 -20.49 -22.44
N ARG A 5 16.62 -21.01 -21.22
CA ARG A 5 15.62 -20.49 -20.27
C ARG A 5 15.82 -18.99 -20.11
N SER A 6 14.77 -18.22 -20.36
CA SER A 6 14.82 -16.78 -20.18
C SER A 6 14.97 -16.47 -18.68
N VAL A 7 15.92 -15.62 -18.34
CA VAL A 7 16.15 -15.18 -16.96
C VAL A 7 15.40 -13.88 -16.73
N SER A 8 14.71 -13.77 -15.61
CA SER A 8 13.97 -12.58 -15.21
C SER A 8 14.89 -11.36 -15.11
N LYS A 9 14.41 -10.21 -15.60
CA LYS A 9 15.18 -8.96 -15.66
C LYS A 9 14.48 -7.84 -14.94
N VAL A 10 15.26 -7.02 -14.24
CA VAL A 10 14.76 -5.81 -13.61
C VAL A 10 14.99 -4.63 -14.55
N ARG A 11 13.94 -3.84 -14.78
CA ARG A 11 13.98 -2.64 -15.62
C ARG A 11 13.52 -1.43 -14.81
N SER A 12 14.23 -0.31 -14.95
CA SER A 12 13.80 0.98 -14.38
C SER A 12 12.96 1.75 -15.39
N VAL A 13 11.81 2.25 -14.95
CA VAL A 13 10.88 3.07 -15.73
C VAL A 13 10.58 4.33 -14.92
N GLY A 14 11.36 5.39 -15.16
CA GLY A 14 11.31 6.61 -14.35
C GLY A 14 11.71 6.32 -12.90
N GLU A 15 10.84 6.65 -11.94
CA GLU A 15 11.06 6.36 -10.52
C GLU A 15 10.70 4.91 -10.12
N HIS A 16 10.03 4.17 -11.00
CA HIS A 16 9.56 2.81 -10.73
C HIS A 16 10.56 1.76 -11.19
N ILE A 17 10.52 0.60 -10.52
CA ILE A 17 11.26 -0.59 -10.89
C ILE A 17 10.26 -1.68 -11.24
N GLU A 18 10.42 -2.27 -12.41
CA GLU A 18 9.56 -3.32 -12.95
C GLU A 18 10.34 -4.62 -13.16
N LEU A 19 9.64 -5.73 -13.03
CA LEU A 19 10.16 -7.06 -13.27
C LEU A 19 9.63 -7.60 -14.60
N GLU A 20 10.53 -7.84 -15.55
CA GLU A 20 10.27 -8.64 -16.74
C GLU A 20 10.47 -10.11 -16.37
N VAL A 21 9.35 -10.82 -16.18
CA VAL A 21 9.32 -12.22 -15.75
C VAL A 21 9.86 -13.12 -16.87
N GLY A 22 10.89 -13.89 -16.56
CA GLY A 22 11.41 -14.99 -17.37
C GLY A 22 10.91 -16.36 -16.87
N ASP A 23 11.35 -17.42 -17.54
CA ASP A 23 10.96 -18.80 -17.25
C ASP A 23 11.38 -19.26 -15.84
N ASP A 24 12.42 -18.64 -15.28
CA ASP A 24 12.93 -18.90 -13.93
C ASP A 24 11.91 -18.55 -12.82
N ILE A 25 11.13 -17.50 -13.00
CA ILE A 25 10.07 -17.09 -12.05
C ILE A 25 8.71 -17.62 -12.50
N ALA A 26 8.41 -17.60 -13.81
CA ALA A 26 7.13 -18.05 -14.34
C ALA A 26 6.85 -19.54 -14.05
N SER A 27 7.90 -20.37 -14.00
CA SER A 27 7.78 -21.81 -13.68
C SER A 27 7.66 -22.11 -12.18
N SER A 28 7.75 -21.10 -11.32
CA SER A 28 7.70 -21.27 -9.86
C SER A 28 6.29 -21.65 -9.39
N PRO A 29 6.13 -22.60 -8.44
CA PRO A 29 4.82 -22.91 -7.84
C PRO A 29 4.26 -21.77 -6.99
N ARG A 30 5.05 -20.71 -6.73
CA ARG A 30 4.65 -19.51 -6.00
C ARG A 30 4.33 -18.33 -6.91
N TYR A 31 4.35 -18.53 -8.23
CA TYR A 31 4.00 -17.50 -9.19
C TYR A 31 2.56 -17.70 -9.67
N ASN A 32 1.80 -16.61 -9.68
CA ASN A 32 0.51 -16.50 -10.33
C ASN A 32 0.36 -15.07 -10.87
N GLU A 33 -0.46 -14.88 -11.91
CA GLU A 33 -0.65 -13.57 -12.54
C GLU A 33 -1.25 -12.55 -11.57
N ASP A 34 -2.10 -12.96 -10.63
CA ASP A 34 -2.75 -12.05 -9.66
C ASP A 34 -1.80 -11.44 -8.63
N ILE A 35 -0.67 -12.10 -8.36
CA ILE A 35 0.35 -11.65 -7.42
C ILE A 35 1.61 -11.13 -8.11
N ALA A 36 1.58 -11.07 -9.45
CA ALA A 36 2.69 -10.56 -10.23
C ALA A 36 2.90 -9.06 -9.94
N PRO A 37 4.15 -8.58 -9.97
CA PRO A 37 4.42 -7.15 -9.78
C PRO A 37 3.67 -6.29 -10.80
N THR A 38 3.03 -5.23 -10.33
CA THR A 38 2.29 -4.30 -11.18
C THR A 38 3.24 -3.43 -12.01
N ARG A 39 3.07 -3.43 -13.34
CA ARG A 39 3.84 -2.60 -14.28
C ARG A 39 3.39 -1.14 -14.24
N ALA A 40 4.24 -0.18 -14.61
CA ALA A 40 3.88 1.24 -14.65
C ALA A 40 2.75 1.52 -15.64
N SER A 41 2.66 0.78 -16.75
CA SER A 41 1.53 0.90 -17.69
C SER A 41 0.19 0.47 -17.09
N GLN A 42 0.19 -0.35 -16.03
CA GLN A 42 -1.01 -0.82 -15.33
C GLN A 42 -1.41 0.12 -14.18
N ARG A 43 -0.56 1.08 -13.80
CA ARG A 43 -0.84 2.05 -12.73
C ARG A 43 -1.75 3.17 -13.24
N THR A 44 -3.05 2.93 -13.21
CA THR A 44 -4.08 3.87 -13.69
C THR A 44 -4.59 4.83 -12.61
N TRP A 45 -4.23 4.59 -11.35
CA TRP A 45 -4.74 5.37 -10.22
C TRP A 45 -4.00 6.70 -10.07
N SER A 46 -4.76 7.78 -10.14
CA SER A 46 -4.25 9.11 -9.81
C SER A 46 -4.16 9.31 -8.28
N ARG A 47 -3.46 10.36 -7.86
CA ARG A 47 -3.43 10.79 -6.45
C ARG A 47 -4.83 11.05 -5.88
N TRP A 48 -5.77 11.49 -6.72
CA TRP A 48 -7.17 11.70 -6.32
C TRP A 48 -7.91 10.40 -6.07
N ASN A 49 -7.65 9.36 -6.86
CA ASN A 49 -8.26 8.04 -6.65
C ASN A 49 -7.84 7.50 -5.28
N VAL A 50 -6.54 7.63 -4.96
CA VAL A 50 -5.98 7.23 -3.68
C VAL A 50 -6.58 8.06 -2.53
N ALA A 51 -6.67 9.39 -2.69
CA ALA A 51 -7.27 10.26 -1.68
C ALA A 51 -8.75 9.92 -1.40
N SER A 52 -9.54 9.67 -2.44
CA SER A 52 -10.94 9.26 -2.30
C SER A 52 -11.09 7.92 -1.59
N LEU A 53 -10.24 6.95 -1.90
CA LEU A 53 -10.20 5.66 -1.18
C LEU A 53 -9.91 5.87 0.31
N TRP A 54 -8.94 6.73 0.64
CA TRP A 54 -8.58 7.05 2.02
C TRP A 54 -9.74 7.65 2.82
N VAL A 55 -10.47 8.60 2.23
CA VAL A 55 -11.66 9.17 2.87
C VAL A 55 -12.73 8.10 3.10
N GLY A 56 -12.97 7.23 2.12
CA GLY A 56 -13.92 6.12 2.25
C GLY A 56 -13.55 5.14 3.37
N MET A 57 -12.27 4.82 3.52
CA MET A 57 -11.79 3.92 4.58
C MET A 57 -11.76 4.58 5.97
N ALA A 58 -11.58 5.90 6.05
CA ALA A 58 -11.56 6.63 7.33
C ALA A 58 -12.93 6.67 8.01
N ILE A 59 -14.02 6.56 7.24
CA ILE A 59 -15.39 6.57 7.74
C ILE A 59 -15.79 5.13 8.08
N CYS A 60 -15.56 4.72 9.32
CA CYS A 60 -15.92 3.39 9.79
C CYS A 60 -16.28 3.40 11.29
N VAL A 61 -16.92 2.31 11.74
CA VAL A 61 -17.34 2.14 13.14
C VAL A 61 -16.19 2.38 14.13
N PRO A 62 -14.97 1.84 13.93
CA PRO A 62 -13.84 2.12 14.83
C PRO A 62 -13.53 3.60 15.03
N THR A 63 -13.62 4.42 13.98
CA THR A 63 -13.38 5.87 14.07
C THR A 63 -14.42 6.55 14.96
N TYR A 64 -15.70 6.18 14.82
CA TYR A 64 -16.76 6.70 15.67
C TYR A 64 -16.61 6.24 17.13
N THR A 65 -16.24 4.97 17.34
CA THR A 65 -15.97 4.43 18.67
C THR A 65 -14.81 5.17 19.33
N LEU A 66 -13.73 5.45 18.61
CA LEU A 66 -12.59 6.22 19.13
C LEU A 66 -13.01 7.61 19.63
N GLY A 67 -13.79 8.35 18.83
CA GLY A 67 -14.31 9.66 19.23
C GLY A 67 -15.22 9.59 20.48
N GLY A 68 -16.09 8.57 20.53
CA GLY A 68 -16.94 8.33 21.69
C GLY A 68 -16.15 7.98 22.95
N VAL A 69 -15.12 7.15 22.84
CA VAL A 69 -14.26 6.77 23.98
C VAL A 69 -13.48 7.98 24.51
N LEU A 70 -12.89 8.79 23.62
CA LEU A 70 -12.15 9.99 24.05
C LEU A 70 -13.03 10.99 24.79
N THR A 71 -14.26 11.18 24.35
CA THR A 71 -15.18 12.14 24.99
C THR A 71 -15.90 11.56 26.21
N ALA A 72 -16.45 10.35 26.11
CA ALA A 72 -17.28 9.75 27.16
C ALA A 72 -16.48 9.04 28.26
N TYR A 73 -15.35 8.39 27.92
CA TYR A 73 -14.55 7.64 28.89
C TYR A 73 -13.39 8.47 29.44
N PHE A 74 -12.66 9.18 28.57
CA PHE A 74 -11.54 10.03 28.96
C PHE A 74 -11.94 11.47 29.29
N GLY A 75 -13.18 11.87 29.03
CA GLY A 75 -13.71 13.18 29.40
C GLY A 75 -13.20 14.35 28.57
N LEU A 76 -12.57 14.10 27.42
CA LEU A 76 -12.08 15.17 26.54
C LEU A 76 -13.26 15.94 25.95
N SER A 77 -13.10 17.25 25.79
CA SER A 77 -14.00 18.02 24.93
C SER A 77 -13.87 17.56 23.47
N VAL A 78 -14.90 17.85 22.66
CA VAL A 78 -14.91 17.47 21.24
C VAL A 78 -13.69 18.04 20.50
N SER A 79 -13.31 19.27 20.79
CA SER A 79 -12.11 19.90 20.18
C SER A 79 -10.81 19.21 20.59
N GLU A 80 -10.64 18.89 21.88
CA GLU A 80 -9.46 18.17 22.37
C GLU A 80 -9.36 16.77 21.77
N ALA A 81 -10.49 16.05 21.66
CA ALA A 81 -10.53 14.74 21.02
C ALA A 81 -10.14 14.82 19.54
N LEU A 82 -10.64 15.82 18.80
CA LEU A 82 -10.28 16.03 17.39
C LEU A 82 -8.77 16.31 17.22
N TRP A 83 -8.20 17.18 18.05
CA TRP A 83 -6.75 17.47 18.02
C TRP A 83 -5.92 16.24 18.39
N THR A 84 -6.34 15.48 19.40
CA THR A 84 -5.67 14.25 19.82
C THR A 84 -5.65 13.22 18.69
N ILE A 85 -6.78 13.00 18.03
CA ILE A 85 -6.89 12.07 16.88
C ILE A 85 -6.02 12.55 15.71
N LEU A 86 -6.02 13.85 15.42
CA LEU A 86 -5.20 14.43 14.35
C LEU A 86 -3.70 14.16 14.59
N ILE A 87 -3.21 14.46 15.79
CA ILE A 87 -1.80 14.24 16.16
C ILE A 87 -1.46 12.74 16.08
N ALA A 88 -2.32 11.88 16.61
CA ALA A 88 -2.13 10.44 16.54
C ALA A 88 -2.01 9.94 15.08
N ASN A 89 -2.87 10.43 14.18
CA ASN A 89 -2.80 10.08 12.76
C ASN A 89 -1.50 10.56 12.08
N ILE A 90 -1.00 11.74 12.43
CA ILE A 90 0.29 12.24 11.93
C ILE A 90 1.43 11.31 12.35
N VAL A 91 1.44 10.87 13.60
CA VAL A 91 2.46 9.94 14.12
C VAL A 91 2.37 8.59 13.38
N VAL A 92 1.16 8.06 13.19
CA VAL A 92 0.94 6.79 12.48
C VAL A 92 1.30 6.87 11.00
N LEU A 93 1.19 8.04 10.37
CA LEU A 93 1.52 8.23 8.97
C LEU A 93 2.99 7.92 8.65
N ILE A 94 3.90 8.15 9.61
CA ILE A 94 5.34 7.92 9.43
C ILE A 94 5.65 6.43 9.14
N PRO A 95 5.37 5.47 10.04
CA PRO A 95 5.65 4.07 9.76
C PRO A 95 4.80 3.53 8.60
N LEU A 96 3.58 4.03 8.41
CA LEU A 96 2.72 3.60 7.32
C LEU A 96 3.31 3.93 5.94
N THR A 97 3.81 5.16 5.77
CA THR A 97 4.45 5.58 4.51
C THR A 97 5.76 4.84 4.25
N LEU A 98 6.55 4.58 5.30
CA LEU A 98 7.75 3.76 5.19
C LEU A 98 7.42 2.32 4.75
N ASN A 99 6.37 1.72 5.32
CA ASN A 99 5.91 0.38 4.94
C ASN A 99 5.34 0.34 3.51
N ALA A 100 4.71 1.41 3.03
CA ALA A 100 4.16 1.51 1.67
C ALA A 100 5.24 1.67 0.58
N TYR A 101 6.49 2.01 0.93
CA TYR A 101 7.57 2.25 -0.02
C TYR A 101 7.85 1.07 -0.98
N PRO A 102 8.07 -0.18 -0.52
CA PRO A 102 8.32 -1.30 -1.43
C PRO A 102 7.15 -1.56 -2.39
N GLY A 103 5.91 -1.50 -1.91
CA GLY A 103 4.72 -1.69 -2.73
C GLY A 103 4.61 -0.62 -3.83
N THR A 104 4.93 0.64 -3.53
CA THR A 104 4.86 1.74 -4.49
C THR A 104 6.02 1.74 -5.50
N LYS A 105 7.25 1.45 -5.05
CA LYS A 105 8.43 1.46 -5.91
C LYS A 105 8.52 0.25 -6.83
N TYR A 106 8.22 -0.93 -6.31
CA TYR A 106 8.38 -2.21 -7.04
C TYR A 106 7.05 -2.79 -7.55
N GLY A 107 5.90 -2.27 -7.10
CA GLY A 107 4.60 -2.80 -7.50
C GLY A 107 4.29 -4.18 -6.93
N ILE A 108 4.97 -4.58 -5.85
CA ILE A 108 4.85 -5.91 -5.24
C ILE A 108 3.65 -5.91 -4.27
N PRO A 109 2.75 -6.91 -4.34
CA PRO A 109 1.61 -7.00 -3.44
C PRO A 109 2.02 -7.50 -2.04
N CYS A 110 1.22 -7.17 -1.03
CA CYS A 110 1.48 -7.52 0.38
C CYS A 110 1.85 -8.99 0.65
N PRO A 111 1.25 -10.01 0.00
CA PRO A 111 1.61 -11.42 0.23
C PRO A 111 3.05 -11.81 -0.19
N VAL A 112 3.75 -10.91 -0.89
CA VAL A 112 5.08 -11.15 -1.47
C VAL A 112 6.16 -10.33 -0.76
N VAL A 113 5.79 -9.27 -0.02
CA VAL A 113 6.69 -8.44 0.82
C VAL A 113 6.97 -9.14 2.13
#